data_AF-A0A127V8T2-F1
#
_entry.id   AF-A0A127V8T2-F1
#
_cell.length_a   1.000
_cell.length_b   1.000
_cell.length_c   1.000
_cell.angle_alpha   90.00
_cell.angle_beta   90.00
_cell.angle_gamma   90.00
#
_symmetry.space_group_name_H-M   'P 1'
#
loop_
_entity.id
_entity.type
_entity.pdbx_description
1 polymer ?
#
loop_
_entity_poly.entity_id
_entity_poly.type
_entity_poly.pdbx_seq_one_letter_code
_entity_poly.pdbx_strand_id
1 'polypeptide(L)' 'MSIEELEAYFTGINLPDQIELERGVMVMNVPLFLESHLNYVKINPDLRSAEVFIHRLNQLKDRLEELNA' A
#
# COMPACT_ATOMS: atom_id res chain seq x y z
N MET A 1 1.15 9.34 5.48
CA MET A 1 1.65 9.99 4.26
C MET A 1 0.47 10.44 3.39
N SER A 2 0.69 11.44 2.53
CA SER A 2 -0.23 11.79 1.44
C SER A 2 -0.20 10.69 0.35
N ILE A 3 -1.13 10.74 -0.60
CA ILE A 3 -1.14 9.80 -1.72
C ILE A 3 0.09 9.97 -2.60
N GLU A 4 0.51 11.21 -2.88
CA GLU A 4 1.68 11.53 -3.69
C GLU A 4 2.98 11.02 -3.04
N GLU A 5 3.09 11.14 -1.72
CA GLU A 5 4.22 10.61 -0.94
C GLU A 5 4.27 9.08 -1.02
N LEU A 6 3.12 8.40 -0.94
CA LEU A 6 3.03 6.95 -1.09
C LEU A 6 3.46 6.53 -2.50
N GLU A 7 2.98 7.20 -3.54
CA GLU A 7 3.39 6.91 -4.92
C GLU A 7 4.89 7.08 -5.13
N ALA A 8 5.46 8.16 -4.60
CA ALA A 8 6.89 8.41 -4.67
C ALA A 8 7.68 7.29 -3.98
N TYR A 9 7.24 6.83 -2.81
CA TYR A 9 7.88 5.72 -2.10
C TYR A 9 7.85 4.42 -2.90
N PHE A 10 6.69 4.07 -3.47
CA PHE A 10 6.54 2.82 -4.22
C PHE A 10 7.16 2.87 -5.63
N THR A 11 7.58 4.04 -6.10
CA THR A 11 8.25 4.19 -7.38
C THR A 11 9.68 3.69 -7.31
N GLY A 12 9.98 2.62 -8.06
CA GLY A 12 11.35 2.10 -8.22
C GLY A 12 11.80 1.12 -7.15
N ILE A 13 10.92 0.67 -6.25
CA ILE A 13 11.20 -0.42 -5.32
C ILE A 13 10.79 -1.78 -5.91
N ASN A 14 11.55 -2.82 -5.60
CA ASN A 14 11.18 -4.20 -5.91
C ASN A 14 10.15 -4.67 -4.89
N LEU A 15 8.93 -4.94 -5.36
CA LEU A 15 7.85 -5.45 -4.52
C LEU A 15 7.93 -6.99 -4.45
N PRO A 16 7.72 -7.60 -3.28
CA PRO A 16 7.58 -9.04 -3.18
C PRO A 16 6.26 -9.49 -3.81
N ASP A 17 6.17 -10.75 -4.25
CA ASP A 17 4.91 -11.29 -4.79
C ASP A 17 3.79 -11.31 -3.72
N GLN A 18 4.16 -11.65 -2.49
CA GLN A 18 3.25 -11.76 -1.35
C GLN A 18 3.86 -11.20 -0.08
N ILE A 19 3.01 -10.72 0.85
CA ILE A 19 3.44 -10.19 2.14
C ILE A 19 2.36 -10.39 3.21
N GLU A 20 2.80 -10.72 4.42
CA GLU A 20 1.95 -10.66 5.61
C GLU A 20 1.95 -9.22 6.14
N LEU A 21 0.85 -8.50 5.95
CA LEU A 21 0.71 -7.10 6.39
C LEU A 21 0.51 -7.00 7.91
N GLU A 22 -0.30 -7.92 8.44
CA GLU A 22 -0.59 -8.06 9.85
C GLU A 22 -0.74 -9.55 10.15
N ARG A 23 -0.66 -9.94 11.42
CA ARG A 23 -0.77 -11.35 11.83
C ARG A 23 -2.04 -11.99 11.26
N GLY A 24 -1.87 -12.97 10.37
CA GLY A 24 -2.94 -13.70 9.70
C GLY A 24 -3.55 -13.00 8.47
N VAL A 25 -3.01 -11.85 8.06
CA VAL A 25 -3.49 -11.08 6.90
C VAL A 25 -2.44 -11.11 5.79
N MET A 26 -2.61 -12.07 4.87
CA MET A 26 -1.75 -12.25 3.71
C MET A 26 -2.27 -11.49 2.49
N VAL A 27 -1.42 -10.67 1.89
CA VAL A 27 -1.60 -10.15 0.54
C VAL A 27 -0.86 -11.08 -0.41
N MET A 28 -1.60 -11.76 -1.28
CA MET A 28 -1.06 -12.77 -2.19
C MET A 28 -0.52 -12.20 -3.51
N ASN A 29 -0.81 -10.92 -3.78
CA ASN A 29 -0.35 -10.21 -4.97
C ASN A 29 -0.15 -8.73 -4.60
N VAL A 30 1.06 -8.39 -4.16
CA VAL A 30 1.39 -7.03 -3.71
C VAL A 30 1.30 -6.00 -4.84
N PRO A 31 1.78 -6.27 -6.07
CA PRO A 31 1.62 -5.31 -7.17
C PRO A 31 0.15 -4.93 -7.44
N LEU A 32 -0.74 -5.92 -7.53
CA LEU A 32 -2.18 -5.68 -7.77
C LEU A 32 -2.82 -4.96 -6.58
N PHE A 33 -2.43 -5.34 -5.35
CA PHE A 33 -2.89 -4.66 -4.14
C PHE A 33 -2.52 -3.17 -4.17
N LEU A 34 -1.25 -2.86 -4.45
CA LEU A 34 -0.76 -1.48 -4.53
C LEU A 34 -1.51 -0.68 -5.59
N GLU A 35 -1.58 -1.21 -6.82
CA GLU A 35 -2.24 -0.55 -7.95
C GLU A 35 -3.71 -0.25 -7.63
N SER A 36 -4.46 -1.25 -7.17
CA SER A 36 -5.88 -1.10 -6.86
C SER A 36 -6.14 -0.08 -5.75
N HIS A 37 -5.29 -0.03 -4.73
CA HIS A 37 -5.44 0.90 -3.61
C HIS A 37 -5.10 2.34 -4.01
N LEU A 38 -3.97 2.54 -4.71
CA LEU A 38 -3.60 3.86 -5.22
C LEU A 38 -4.68 4.40 -6.17
N ASN A 39 -5.17 3.56 -7.08
CA ASN A 39 -6.20 3.95 -8.04
C ASN A 39 -7.52 4.31 -7.33
N TYR A 40 -7.94 3.54 -6.32
CA TYR A 40 -9.16 3.84 -5.57
C TYR A 40 -9.09 5.20 -4.89
N VAL A 41 -7.97 5.51 -4.23
CA VAL A 41 -7.76 6.79 -3.53
C VAL A 41 -7.77 7.96 -4.51
N LYS A 42 -7.14 7.81 -5.68
CA LYS A 42 -7.12 8.85 -6.72
C LYS A 42 -8.49 9.16 -7.30
N ILE A 43 -9.31 8.14 -7.52
CA ILE A 43 -10.66 8.30 -8.11
C ILE A 43 -11.65 8.86 -7.07
N ASN A 44 -11.43 8.56 -5.78
CA ASN A 44 -12.39 8.85 -4.72
C ASN A 44 -11.78 9.65 -3.54
N PRO A 45 -11.06 10.76 -3.78
CA PRO A 45 -10.27 11.43 -2.74
C PRO A 45 -11.12 11.98 -1.58
N ASP A 46 -12.37 12.35 -1.85
CA ASP A 46 -13.28 12.94 -0.85
C ASP A 46 -14.11 11.90 -0.10
N LEU A 47 -14.02 10.61 -0.48
CA LEU A 47 -14.75 9.56 0.21
C LEU A 47 -13.99 9.12 1.46
N ARG A 48 -14.69 9.06 2.58
CA ARG A 48 -14.14 8.51 3.84
C ARG A 48 -13.60 7.08 3.67
N SER A 49 -14.13 6.32 2.71
CA SER A 49 -13.58 5.00 2.40
C SER A 49 -12.12 5.05 1.92
N ALA A 50 -11.69 6.13 1.25
CA ALA A 50 -10.30 6.29 0.80
C ALA A 50 -9.30 6.29 1.96
N GLU A 51 -9.69 6.75 3.16
CA GLU A 51 -8.86 6.70 4.37
C GLU A 51 -8.42 5.26 4.70
N VAL A 52 -9.30 4.28 4.48
CA VAL A 52 -8.98 2.86 4.72
C VAL A 52 -7.92 2.37 3.73
N PHE A 53 -8.02 2.75 2.45
CA PHE A 53 -7.04 2.36 1.44
C PHE A 53 -5.69 3.04 1.68
N ILE A 54 -5.68 4.31 2.07
CA ILE A 54 -4.46 5.02 2.49
C ILE A 54 -3.84 4.31 3.70
N HIS A 55 -4.63 3.96 4.70
CA HIS A 55 -4.13 3.24 5.88
C HIS A 55 -3.43 1.93 5.47
N ARG A 56 -4.08 1.12 4.64
CA ARG A 56 -3.53 -0.15 4.13
C ARG A 56 -2.23 0.04 3.33
N LEU A 57 -2.11 1.13 2.57
CA LEU A 57 -0.87 1.47 1.87
C LEU A 57 0.28 1.84 2.82
N ASN A 58 -0.01 2.59 3.90
CA ASN A 58 0.99 2.87 4.92
C ASN A 58 1.45 1.57 5.63
N GLN A 59 0.52 0.66 5.95
CA GLN A 59 0.87 -0.66 6.51
C GLN A 59 1.81 -1.45 5.60
N LEU A 60 1.54 -1.44 4.28
CA LEU A 60 2.42 -2.09 3.31
C LEU A 60 3.82 -1.49 3.32
N LYS A 61 3.93 -0.16 3.30
CA LYS A 61 5.23 0.53 3.40
C LYS A 61 5.97 0.10 4.67
N ASP A 62 5.33 0.21 5.82
CA ASP A 62 5.99 -0.05 7.11
C ASP A 62 6.50 -1.50 7.16
N ARG A 63 5.71 -2.46 6.65
CA ARG A 63 6.13 -3.85 6.55
C ARG A 63 7.30 -4.08 5.60
N LEU A 64 7.35 -3.36 4.47
CA LEU A 64 8.48 -3.44 3.54
C LEU A 64 9.76 -2.84 4.15
N GLU A 65 9.64 -1.77 4.94
CA GLU A 65 10.78 -1.18 5.66
C GLU A 65 11.31 -2.14 6.72
N GLU A 66 10.44 -2.80 7.48
CA GLU A 66 10.83 -3.83 8.47
C GLU A 66 11.57 -5.03 7.85
N LEU A 67 11.21 -5.42 6.62
CA LEU A 67 11.87 -6.54 5.93
C LEU A 67 13.24 -6.16 5.34
N ASN A 68 13.48 -4.87 5.10
CA ASN A 68 14.72 -4.35 4.52
C ASN A 68 15.70 -3.78 5.55
N ALA A 69 15.32 -3.74 6.83
CA ALA A 69 16.15 -3.29 7.97
C ALA A 69 16.98 -4.44 8.56
#